data_AF-A0A7S3C5G2-F1
#
_entry.id   AF-A0A7S3C5G2-F1
#
_cell.length_a   1.000
_cell.length_b   1.000
_cell.length_c   1.000
_cell.angle_alpha   90.00
_cell.angle_beta   90.00
_cell.angle_gamma   90.00
#
_symmetry.space_group_name_H-M   'P 1'
#
loop_
_entity.id
_entity.type
_entity.pdbx_description
1 polymer ?
#
loop_
_entity_poly.entity_id
_entity_poly.type
_entity_poly.pdbx_seq_one_letter_code
_entity_poly.pdbx_strand_id
1 'polypeptide(L)'
;RSTTVSEGVMPFRYQKGGDRTNEQLRLSLSSVSRECADFVSGLLLGEEKGRLGSGPEGFLGIQMHAWFKDLSWGELLRRELAPPYIPPPFDPSNADVEVDKQVLQKRPFDRAKLDPVFKNFGPTVKLKMGLQ
;
A
#
# COMPACT_ATOMS: atom_id res chain seq x y z
N ARG A 1 28.27 20.48 5.65
CA ARG A 1 27.20 20.89 4.72
C ARG A 1 26.08 19.87 4.88
N SER A 2 24.95 20.31 5.43
CA SER A 2 23.81 19.47 5.80
C SER A 2 23.03 19.10 4.54
N THR A 3 22.90 17.81 4.23
CA THR A 3 22.00 17.32 3.17
C THR A 3 20.77 16.74 3.84
N THR A 4 19.70 17.52 3.81
CA THR A 4 18.33 17.09 4.09
C THR A 4 17.93 16.04 3.06
N VAL A 5 17.78 14.79 3.48
CA VAL A 5 17.09 13.77 2.68
C VAL A 5 15.61 14.10 2.74
N SER A 6 15.07 14.59 1.63
CA SER A 6 13.64 14.82 1.47
C SER A 6 12.89 13.48 1.60
N GLU A 7 12.09 13.37 2.66
CA GLU A 7 11.10 12.30 2.85
C GLU A 7 10.24 12.19 1.58
N GLY A 8 10.33 11.08 0.85
CA GLY A 8 9.54 10.86 -0.37
C GLY A 8 10.31 10.40 -1.60
N VAL A 9 11.65 10.33 -1.53
CA VAL A 9 12.44 9.71 -2.61
C VAL A 9 12.55 8.21 -2.36
N MET A 10 12.22 7.40 -3.36
CA MET A 10 12.43 5.95 -3.34
C MET A 10 13.87 5.65 -2.87
N PRO A 11 14.08 4.85 -1.80
CA PRO A 11 15.38 4.65 -1.17
C PRO A 11 16.44 4.01 -2.09
N PHE A 12 16.01 3.49 -3.25
CA PHE A 12 16.88 2.94 -4.27
C PHE A 12 16.27 3.08 -5.67
N ARG A 13 17.11 3.39 -6.66
CA ARG A 13 16.79 3.26 -8.09
C ARG A 13 17.15 1.83 -8.51
N TYR A 14 16.19 1.09 -9.06
CA TYR A 14 16.42 -0.30 -9.46
C TYR A 14 17.58 -0.39 -10.46
N GLN A 15 18.68 -0.99 -10.02
CA GLN A 15 19.77 -1.48 -10.86
C GLN A 15 19.93 -2.95 -10.50
N LYS A 16 19.68 -3.83 -11.48
CA LYS A 16 19.85 -5.30 -11.49
C LYS A 16 20.50 -5.86 -10.20
N GLY A 17 19.68 -6.49 -9.34
CA GLY A 17 19.96 -6.70 -7.91
C GLY A 17 20.93 -7.85 -7.53
N GLY A 18 21.43 -7.75 -6.28
CA GLY A 18 22.33 -8.67 -5.55
C GLY A 18 22.74 -8.06 -4.19
N ASP A 19 23.68 -8.65 -3.44
CA ASP A 19 24.08 -8.28 -2.05
C ASP A 19 24.31 -6.78 -1.77
N ARG A 20 24.69 -6.01 -2.81
CA ARG A 20 24.88 -4.56 -2.76
C ARG A 20 23.63 -3.78 -2.36
N THR A 21 22.43 -4.34 -2.55
CA THR A 21 21.17 -3.66 -2.20
C THR A 21 20.97 -3.54 -0.69
N ASN A 22 21.43 -4.49 0.12
CA ASN A 22 21.25 -4.46 1.57
C ASN A 22 22.10 -3.39 2.28
N GLU A 23 23.33 -3.17 1.83
CA GLU A 23 24.17 -2.09 2.38
C GLU A 23 23.61 -0.71 2.03
N GLN A 24 23.12 -0.55 0.80
CA GLN A 24 22.52 0.68 0.32
C GLN A 24 21.17 0.98 1.01
N LEU A 25 20.40 -0.06 1.34
CA LEU A 25 19.21 0.03 2.20
C LEU A 25 19.57 0.52 3.60
N ARG A 26 20.61 -0.02 4.23
CA ARG A 26 21.03 0.42 5.57
C ARG A 26 21.46 1.88 5.60
N LEU A 27 22.16 2.35 4.57
CA LEU A 27 22.58 3.75 4.45
C LEU A 27 21.36 4.69 4.29
N SER A 28 20.38 4.30 3.46
CA SER A 28 19.19 5.12 3.23
C SER A 28 18.22 5.14 4.42
N LEU A 29 18.22 4.13 5.29
CA LEU A 29 17.40 4.06 6.49
C LEU A 29 18.04 4.69 7.73
N SER A 30 19.21 5.32 7.61
CA SER A 30 19.89 5.96 8.74
C SER A 30 19.16 7.17 9.33
N SER A 31 18.20 7.76 8.60
CA SER A 31 17.41 8.91 9.03
C SER A 31 16.08 8.56 9.70
N VAL A 32 15.70 7.28 9.79
CA VAL A 32 14.46 6.84 10.43
C VAL A 32 14.73 6.21 11.80
N SER A 33 13.67 5.94 12.59
CA SER A 33 13.84 5.25 13.87
C SER A 33 14.39 3.84 13.68
N ARG A 34 15.03 3.31 14.72
CA ARG A 34 15.61 1.97 14.71
C ARG A 34 14.56 0.90 14.40
N GLU A 35 13.38 1.03 15.00
CA GLU A 35 12.25 0.11 14.81
C GLU A 35 11.72 0.18 13.38
N CYS A 36 11.70 1.36 12.75
CA CYS A 36 11.33 1.54 11.35
C CYS A 36 12.36 0.88 10.43
N ALA A 37 13.64 1.16 10.65
CA ALA A 37 14.73 0.60 9.85
C ALA A 37 14.77 -0.93 9.92
N ASP A 38 14.56 -1.50 11.11
CA ASP A 38 14.48 -2.94 11.34
C ASP A 38 13.28 -3.54 10.59
N PHE A 39 12.11 -2.92 10.71
CA PHE A 39 10.89 -3.35 10.04
C PHE A 39 11.04 -3.37 8.51
N VAL A 40 11.50 -2.25 7.93
CA VAL A 40 11.69 -2.12 6.47
C VAL A 40 12.75 -3.09 5.96
N SER A 41 13.84 -3.28 6.71
CA SER A 41 14.88 -4.26 6.35
C SER A 41 14.35 -5.69 6.33
N GLY A 42 13.51 -6.06 7.30
CA GLY A 42 12.87 -7.38 7.34
C GLY A 42 11.91 -7.63 6.18
N LEU A 43 11.14 -6.61 5.76
CA LEU A 43 10.25 -6.69 4.60
C LEU A 43 11.00 -6.78 3.27
N LEU A 44 12.13 -6.08 3.17
CA LEU A 44 12.97 -6.01 1.97
C LEU A 44 14.08 -7.06 1.93
N LEU A 45 14.03 -8.06 2.81
CA LEU A 45 14.96 -9.18 2.78
C LEU A 45 14.84 -9.92 1.43
N GLY A 46 15.97 -10.12 0.77
CA GLY A 46 16.01 -10.80 -0.54
C GLY A 46 15.59 -12.27 -0.46
N GLU A 47 15.98 -12.98 0.60
CA GLU A 47 15.57 -14.36 0.83
C GLU A 47 14.11 -14.44 1.26
N GLU A 48 13.27 -15.05 0.42
CA GLU A 48 11.82 -15.12 0.65
C GLU A 48 11.44 -15.81 1.97
N LYS A 49 12.10 -16.91 2.32
CA LYS A 49 11.77 -17.68 3.53
C LYS A 49 12.10 -16.94 4.83
N GLY A 50 13.11 -16.08 4.79
CA GLY A 50 13.49 -15.24 5.93
C GLY A 50 12.75 -13.90 5.98
N ARG A 51 12.01 -13.55 4.93
CA ARG A 51 11.33 -12.27 4.82
C ARG A 51 10.25 -12.15 5.90
N LEU A 52 10.21 -10.98 6.56
CA LEU A 52 9.16 -10.67 7.52
C LEU A 52 7.79 -10.82 6.85
N GLY A 53 6.89 -11.59 7.45
CA GLY A 53 5.60 -11.91 6.86
C GLY A 53 5.54 -13.21 6.05
N SER A 54 6.67 -13.84 5.74
CA SER A 54 6.76 -15.05 4.91
C SER A 54 7.15 -16.32 5.68
N GLY A 55 7.57 -16.18 6.95
CA GLY A 55 7.85 -17.30 7.85
C GLY A 55 6.58 -17.94 8.44
N PRO A 56 6.72 -18.90 9.38
CA PRO A 56 5.59 -19.63 9.98
C PRO A 56 4.54 -18.72 10.64
N GLU A 57 4.97 -17.60 11.23
CA GLU A 57 4.08 -16.61 11.84
C GLU A 57 3.29 -15.80 10.80
N GLY A 58 3.71 -15.80 9.54
CA GLY A 58 3.06 -15.07 8.46
C GLY A 58 2.78 -13.61 8.82
N PHE A 59 1.55 -13.17 8.57
CA PHE A 59 1.09 -11.82 8.89
C PHE A 59 1.14 -11.47 10.39
N LEU A 60 1.01 -12.46 11.29
CA LEU A 60 1.09 -12.20 12.73
C LEU A 60 2.46 -11.64 13.12
N GLY A 61 3.53 -12.11 12.45
CA GLY A 61 4.88 -11.58 12.64
C GLY A 61 5.01 -10.09 12.27
N ILE A 62 4.23 -9.62 11.29
CA ILE A 62 4.15 -8.18 10.96
C ILE A 62 3.42 -7.44 12.08
N GLN A 63 2.29 -7.96 12.55
CA GLN A 63 1.48 -7.31 13.58
C GLN A 63 2.21 -7.16 14.92
N MET A 64 3.04 -8.15 15.28
CA MET A 64 3.81 -8.19 16.52
C MET A 64 5.13 -7.41 16.46
N HIS A 65 5.50 -6.86 15.31
CA HIS A 65 6.76 -6.14 15.16
C HIS A 65 6.81 -4.89 16.05
N ALA A 66 7.98 -4.58 16.63
CA ALA A 66 8.17 -3.44 17.53
C ALA A 66 7.80 -2.07 16.92
N TRP A 67 7.80 -1.99 15.59
CA TRP A 67 7.33 -0.82 14.84
C TRP A 67 5.85 -0.50 15.09
N PHE A 68 5.02 -1.50 15.37
CA PHE A 68 3.59 -1.36 15.66
C PHE A 68 3.25 -1.50 17.14
N LYS A 69 4.23 -1.40 18.05
CA LYS A 69 4.00 -1.59 19.50
C LYS A 69 2.93 -0.66 20.09
N ASP A 70 2.78 0.54 19.52
CA ASP A 70 1.84 1.56 19.97
C ASP A 70 0.53 1.54 19.17
N LEU A 71 0.36 0.61 18.22
CA LEU A 71 -0.81 0.49 17.35
C LEU A 71 -1.76 -0.62 17.82
N SER A 72 -2.98 -0.25 18.19
CA SER A 72 -4.05 -1.22 18.47
C SER A 72 -4.70 -1.70 17.16
N TRP A 73 -4.36 -2.92 16.74
CA TRP A 73 -4.95 -3.56 15.55
C TRP A 73 -6.47 -3.74 15.65
N GLY A 74 -6.99 -3.95 16.87
CA GLY A 74 -8.43 -4.09 17.10
C GLY A 74 -9.18 -2.77 16.89
N GLU A 75 -8.65 -1.67 17.43
CA GLU A 75 -9.21 -0.32 17.22
C GLU A 75 -9.09 0.12 15.77
N LEU A 76 -7.97 -0.21 15.10
CA LEU A 76 -7.79 0.02 13.67
C LEU A 76 -8.90 -0.66 12.86
N LEU A 77 -9.18 -1.95 13.15
CA LEU A 77 -10.21 -2.71 12.45
C LEU A 77 -11.62 -2.15 12.67
N ARG A 78 -11.91 -1.66 13.89
CA ARG A 78 -13.18 -1.01 14.23
C ARG A 78 -13.28 0.45 13.77
N ARG A 79 -12.22 0.99 13.17
CA ARG A 79 -12.12 2.40 12.73
C ARG A 79 -12.24 3.39 13.89
N GLU A 80 -11.73 3.02 15.06
CA GLU A 80 -11.75 3.84 16.28
C GLU A 80 -10.50 4.71 16.41
N LEU A 81 -9.42 4.37 15.71
CA LEU A 81 -8.21 5.20 15.65
C LEU A 81 -8.46 6.43 14.77
N ALA A 82 -8.22 7.61 15.34
CA ALA A 82 -8.22 8.84 14.56
C ALA A 82 -7.06 8.82 13.56
N PRO A 83 -7.31 9.04 12.25
CA PRO A 83 -6.24 9.07 11.27
C PRO A 83 -5.33 10.29 11.53
N PRO A 84 -4.01 10.17 11.36
CA PRO A 84 -3.08 11.29 11.57
C PRO A 84 -3.26 12.41 10.56
N TYR A 85 -3.91 12.11 9.43
CA TYR A 85 -4.23 13.07 8.37
C TYR A 85 -5.67 12.92 7.94
N ILE A 86 -6.41 14.03 7.96
CA ILE A 86 -7.76 14.13 7.42
C ILE A 86 -7.64 14.99 6.15
N PRO A 87 -7.92 14.43 4.96
CA PRO A 87 -7.83 15.20 3.74
C PRO A 87 -8.83 16.36 3.74
N PRO A 88 -8.47 17.51 3.14
CA PRO A 88 -9.42 18.59 2.94
C PRO A 88 -10.55 18.12 2.01
N PRO A 89 -11.66 18.87 1.95
CA PRO A 89 -12.70 18.65 0.95
C PRO A 89 -12.11 18.60 -0.46
N PHE A 90 -12.75 17.84 -1.34
CA PHE A 90 -12.31 17.69 -2.72
C PHE A 90 -12.16 19.07 -3.39
N ASP A 91 -10.96 19.29 -3.94
CA ASP A 91 -10.64 20.48 -4.73
C ASP A 91 -10.26 20.04 -6.14
N PRO A 92 -11.05 20.38 -7.17
CA PRO A 92 -10.75 20.08 -8.56
C PRO A 92 -9.38 20.61 -9.02
N SER A 93 -8.81 21.64 -8.38
CA SER A 93 -7.47 22.13 -8.75
C SER A 93 -6.34 21.20 -8.29
N ASN A 94 -6.60 20.32 -7.31
CA ASN A 94 -5.67 19.30 -6.82
C ASN A 94 -5.87 17.93 -7.49
N ALA A 95 -6.85 17.82 -8.40
CA ALA A 95 -7.06 16.61 -9.16
C ALA A 95 -5.94 16.45 -10.20
N ASP A 96 -5.41 15.23 -10.32
CA ASP A 96 -4.51 14.90 -11.42
C ASP A 96 -5.23 15.22 -12.75
N VAL A 97 -4.66 16.15 -13.51
CA VAL A 97 -5.21 16.64 -14.79
C VAL A 97 -5.24 15.54 -15.85
N GLU A 98 -4.53 14.43 -15.62
CA GLU A 98 -4.36 13.30 -16.53
C GLU A 98 -5.43 12.20 -16.44
N VAL A 99 -6.63 12.49 -15.94
CA VAL A 99 -7.75 11.59 -16.25
C VAL A 99 -8.17 11.87 -17.70
N ASP A 100 -7.52 11.17 -18.63
CA ASP A 100 -7.77 11.30 -20.06
C ASP A 100 -9.29 11.27 -20.31
N LYS A 101 -9.80 12.25 -21.05
CA LYS A 101 -11.24 12.39 -21.31
C LYS A 101 -11.82 11.12 -21.93
N GLN A 102 -10.98 10.28 -22.54
CA GLN A 102 -11.33 8.95 -23.05
C GLN A 102 -11.73 7.94 -21.97
N VAL A 103 -11.15 8.01 -20.76
CA VAL A 103 -11.46 7.12 -19.64
C VAL A 103 -12.81 7.47 -19.01
N LEU A 104 -13.17 8.75 -19.02
CA LEU A 104 -14.44 9.25 -18.50
C LEU A 104 -15.61 9.10 -19.51
N GLN A 105 -15.34 8.67 -20.74
CA GLN A 105 -16.39 8.39 -21.71
C GLN A 105 -17.21 7.19 -21.25
N LYS A 106 -18.49 7.42 -20.92
CA LYS A 106 -19.48 6.35 -20.72
C LYS A 106 -19.72 5.65 -22.05
N ARG A 107 -18.90 4.65 -22.37
CA ARG A 107 -19.10 3.80 -23.55
C ARG A 107 -20.38 2.96 -23.34
N PRO A 108 -21.21 2.76 -24.37
CA PRO A 108 -22.36 1.87 -24.28
C PRO A 108 -21.91 0.49 -23.81
N PHE A 109 -22.54 -0.02 -22.74
CA PHE A 109 -22.25 -1.34 -22.20
C PHE A 109 -23.04 -2.40 -22.96
N ASP A 110 -22.34 -3.19 -23.78
CA ASP A 110 -22.94 -4.31 -24.50
C ASP A 110 -23.11 -5.53 -23.58
N ARG A 111 -24.29 -5.61 -22.97
CA ARG A 111 -24.70 -6.73 -22.10
C ARG A 111 -24.68 -8.07 -22.83
N ALA A 112 -25.14 -8.13 -24.07
CA ALA A 112 -25.27 -9.39 -24.79
C ALA A 112 -23.89 -10.04 -25.01
N LYS A 113 -22.88 -9.21 -25.29
CA LYS A 113 -21.49 -9.66 -25.46
C LYS A 113 -20.79 -9.99 -24.14
N LEU A 114 -21.01 -9.19 -23.09
CA LEU A 114 -20.19 -9.22 -21.88
C LEU A 114 -20.80 -10.03 -20.72
N ASP A 115 -22.13 -10.17 -20.65
CA ASP A 115 -22.80 -10.95 -19.60
C ASP A 115 -22.32 -12.41 -19.55
N PRO A 116 -22.06 -13.13 -20.67
CA PRO A 116 -21.49 -14.47 -20.62
C PRO A 116 -20.09 -14.50 -19.98
N VAL A 117 -19.29 -13.45 -20.16
CA VAL A 117 -17.95 -13.33 -19.55
C VAL A 117 -18.09 -13.07 -18.04
N PHE A 118 -18.93 -12.11 -17.66
CA PHE A 118 -19.11 -11.72 -16.25
C PHE A 118 -19.85 -12.75 -15.40
N LYS A 119 -20.68 -13.62 -15.99
CA LYS A 119 -21.27 -14.76 -15.27
C LYS A 119 -20.25 -15.72 -14.68
N ASN A 120 -19.02 -15.74 -15.22
CA ASN A 120 -17.92 -16.56 -14.69
C ASN A 120 -17.11 -15.82 -13.61
N PHE A 121 -17.30 -14.50 -13.45
CA PHE A 121 -16.61 -13.69 -12.46
C PHE A 121 -17.39 -13.62 -11.15
N GLY A 122 -17.30 -14.70 -10.37
CA GLY A 122 -17.70 -14.72 -8.96
C GLY A 122 -19.22 -14.65 -8.71
N PRO A 123 -19.62 -14.66 -7.43
CA PRO A 123 -21.02 -14.66 -7.05
C PRO A 123 -21.71 -13.35 -7.46
N THR A 124 -22.83 -13.46 -8.19
CA THR A 124 -23.67 -12.30 -8.52
C THR A 124 -24.36 -11.79 -7.25
N VAL A 125 -23.87 -10.67 -6.70
CA VAL A 125 -24.52 -10.00 -5.58
C VAL A 125 -25.73 -9.24 -6.08
N LYS A 126 -26.93 -9.68 -5.70
CA LYS A 126 -28.17 -8.91 -5.94
C LYS A 126 -28.21 -7.73 -4.97
N LEU A 127 -27.76 -6.56 -5.41
CA LEU A 127 -27.98 -5.32 -4.67
C LEU A 127 -29.48 -5.04 -4.64
N LYS A 128 -30.10 -5.05 -3.45
CA LYS A 128 -31.44 -4.49 -3.27
C LYS A 128 -31.33 -2.99 -3.44
N MET A 129 -31.78 -2.47 -4.59
CA MET A 129 -32.02 -1.05 -4.78
C MET A 129 -33.21 -0.64 -3.92
N GLY A 130 -32.96 -0.33 -2.64
CA GLY A 130 -33.92 0.36 -1.79
C GLY A 130 -33.93 1.83 -2.18
N LEU A 131 -35.00 2.28 -2.85
CA LEU A 131 -35.39 3.68 -2.74
C LEU A 131 -36.00 3.86 -1.35
N GLN A 132 -35.32 4.64 -0.50
CA GLN A 132 -35.96 5.45 0.54
C GLN A 132 -35.93 6.89 0.05
#